data_AF-A0A8S2XZR0-F1
#
_entry.id   AF-A0A8S2XZR0-F1
#
_cell.length_a   1.000
_cell.length_b   1.000
_cell.length_c   1.000
_cell.angle_alpha   90.00
_cell.angle_beta   90.00
_cell.angle_gamma   90.00
#
_symmetry.space_group_name_H-M   'P 1'
#
loop_
_entity.id
_entity.type
_entity.pdbx_description
1 polymer ?
#
loop_
_entity_poly.entity_id
_entity_poly.type
_entity_poly.pdbx_seq_one_letter_code
_entity_poly.pdbx_strand_id
1 'polypeptide(L)' 'PEVIAFEPLTLATDMWSIGVITYILLSGASPFLGNTNQETFTNISQVDYRFDEEFFSHTSDLAKDFIQRLFIKNP' A
#
# COMPACT_ATOMS: atom_id res chain seq x y z
N PRO A 1 -0.59 8.52 2.02
CA PRO A 1 -1.26 8.83 3.30
C PRO A 1 -1.51 10.33 3.48
N GLU A 2 -0.51 11.14 3.12
CA GLU A 2 -0.47 12.59 3.10
C GLU A 2 -1.66 13.24 2.38
N VAL A 3 -2.13 12.66 1.26
CA VAL A 3 -3.32 13.16 0.52
C VAL A 3 -4.56 13.14 1.41
N ILE A 4 -4.76 12.05 2.16
CA ILE A 4 -5.91 11.89 3.07
C ILE A 4 -5.74 12.78 4.31
N ALA A 5 -4.48 12.98 4.74
CA ALA A 5 -4.14 13.85 5.84
C ALA A 5 -4.14 15.35 5.49
N PHE A 6 -4.41 15.72 4.22
CA PHE A 6 -4.31 17.09 3.70
C PHE A 6 -2.91 17.72 3.92
N GLU A 7 -1.87 16.90 3.83
CA GLU A 7 -0.48 17.32 3.91
C GLU A 7 0.10 17.66 2.52
N PRO A 8 1.17 18.47 2.42
CA PRO A 8 1.80 18.80 1.15
C PRO A 8 2.30 17.55 0.41
N LEU A 9 2.01 17.48 -0.89
CA LEU A 9 2.48 16.40 -1.74
C LEU A 9 3.97 16.56 -2.05
N THR A 10 4.67 15.43 -2.15
CA THR A 10 6.09 15.37 -2.51
C THR A 10 6.31 14.29 -3.56
N LEU A 11 7.55 14.13 -4.05
CA LEU A 11 7.89 13.02 -4.95
C LEU A 11 7.64 11.64 -4.29
N ALA A 12 7.62 11.56 -2.96
CA ALA A 12 7.30 10.32 -2.26
C ALA A 12 5.84 9.88 -2.44
N THR A 13 4.93 10.80 -2.78
CA THR A 13 3.53 10.49 -3.12
C THR A 13 3.45 9.59 -4.36
N ASP A 14 4.30 9.85 -5.35
CA ASP A 14 4.38 9.00 -6.56
C ASP A 14 4.95 7.63 -6.22
N MET A 15 5.95 7.56 -5.33
CA MET A 15 6.54 6.29 -4.87
C MET A 15 5.53 5.43 -4.10
N TRP A 16 4.67 6.05 -3.29
CA TRP A 16 3.56 5.35 -2.64
C TRP A 16 2.61 4.73 -3.69
N SER A 17 2.28 5.49 -4.75
CA SER A 17 1.42 5.03 -5.83
C SER A 17 2.02 3.82 -6.57
N ILE A 18 3.35 3.80 -6.76
CA ILE A 18 4.07 2.63 -7.30
C ILE A 18 3.92 1.41 -6.39
N GLY A 19 3.96 1.59 -5.07
CA GLY A 19 3.72 0.51 -4.11
C GLY A 19 2.33 -0.09 -4.25
N VAL A 20 1.30 0.77 -4.36
CA VAL A 20 -0.09 0.35 -4.57
C VAL A 20 -0.24 -0.43 -5.88
N ILE A 21 0.27 0.12 -6.98
CA ILE A 21 0.18 -0.52 -8.31
C ILE A 21 0.91 -1.87 -8.30
N THR A 22 2.11 -1.93 -7.72
CA THR A 22 2.90 -3.17 -7.65
C THR A 22 2.17 -4.25 -6.86
N TYR A 23 1.58 -3.89 -5.70
CA TYR A 23 0.78 -4.82 -4.91
C TYR A 23 -0.38 -5.39 -5.74
N ILE A 24 -1.11 -4.54 -6.46
CA ILE A 24 -2.23 -4.96 -7.31
C ILE A 24 -1.76 -5.87 -8.45
N LEU A 25 -0.64 -5.55 -9.10
CA LEU A 25 -0.13 -6.35 -10.21
C LEU A 25 0.33 -7.75 -9.77
N LEU A 26 0.86 -7.89 -8.55
CA LEU A 26 1.34 -9.18 -8.04
C LEU A 26 0.23 -10.05 -7.43
N SER A 27 -0.83 -9.45 -6.89
CA SER A 27 -1.89 -10.17 -6.16
C SER A 27 -3.26 -10.18 -6.82
N GLY A 28 -3.56 -9.19 -7.68
CA GLY A 28 -4.91 -8.89 -8.13
C GLY A 28 -5.80 -8.20 -7.08
N ALA A 29 -5.29 -7.94 -5.88
CA ALA A 29 -6.04 -7.36 -4.76
C ALA A 29 -5.60 -5.92 -4.45
N SER A 30 -6.49 -5.12 -3.86
CA SER A 30 -6.15 -3.79 -3.36
C SER A 30 -5.56 -3.90 -1.94
N PRO A 31 -4.40 -3.27 -1.65
CA PRO A 31 -3.72 -3.42 -0.35
C PRO A 31 -4.50 -2.87 0.84
N PHE A 32 -5.35 -1.86 0.63
CA PHE A 32 -6.02 -1.11 1.71
C PHE A 32 -7.55 -1.18 1.65
N LEU A 33 -8.14 -1.96 0.75
CA LEU A 33 -9.58 -2.02 0.59
C LEU A 33 -10.26 -2.59 1.84
N GLY A 34 -11.11 -1.79 2.47
CA GLY A 34 -12.02 -2.22 3.53
C GLY A 34 -13.44 -2.46 3.01
N ASN A 35 -14.33 -2.96 3.88
CA ASN A 35 -15.75 -3.15 3.59
C ASN A 35 -16.50 -1.83 3.42
N THR A 36 -15.96 -0.74 3.96
CA THR A 36 -16.49 0.62 3.81
C THR A 36 -15.40 1.58 3.34
N ASN A 37 -15.80 2.72 2.78
CA ASN A 37 -14.86 3.81 2.46
C ASN A 37 -14.11 4.28 3.70
N GLN A 38 -14.79 4.36 4.85
CA GLN A 38 -14.17 4.77 6.11
C GLN A 38 -13.08 3.81 6.54
N GLU A 39 -13.34 2.50 6.46
CA GLU A 39 -12.35 1.46 6.75
C GLU A 39 -11.17 1.53 5.78
N THR A 40 -11.45 1.72 4.48
CA THR A 40 -10.41 1.92 3.46
C THR A 40 -9.52 3.12 3.79
N PHE A 41 -10.10 4.26 4.15
CA PHE A 41 -9.33 5.44 4.55
C PHE A 41 -8.52 5.18 5.82
N THR A 42 -9.09 4.50 6.81
CA THR A 42 -8.36 4.11 8.02
C THR A 42 -7.16 3.22 7.69
N ASN A 43 -7.32 2.22 6.83
CA ASN A 43 -6.24 1.33 6.41
C ASN A 43 -5.12 2.12 5.70
N ILE A 44 -5.46 3.03 4.78
CA ILE A 44 -4.46 3.88 4.11
C ILE A 44 -3.75 4.79 5.12
N SER A 45 -4.49 5.44 6.02
CA SER A 45 -3.92 6.33 7.03
C SER A 45 -3.04 5.58 8.02
N GLN A 46 -3.35 4.33 8.35
CA GLN A 46 -2.55 3.52 9.27
C GLN A 46 -1.45 2.73 8.57
N VAL A 47 -1.44 2.71 7.23
CA VAL A 47 -0.58 1.83 6.43
C VAL A 47 -0.81 0.37 6.80
N ASP A 48 -2.07 0.02 7.00
CA ASP A 48 -2.50 -1.32 7.39
C ASP A 48 -2.80 -2.16 6.16
N TYR A 49 -1.87 -3.06 5.83
CA TYR A 49 -1.96 -4.03 4.75
C TYR A 49 -1.20 -5.29 5.14
N ARG A 50 -1.48 -6.40 4.45
CA ARG A 50 -0.84 -7.70 4.70
C ARG A 50 -0.56 -8.44 3.41
N PHE A 51 0.52 -9.21 3.36
CA PHE A 51 0.76 -10.14 2.27
C PHE A 51 0.03 -11.45 2.56
N ASP A 52 -1.24 -11.52 2.16
CA ASP A 52 -2.05 -12.73 2.33
C ASP A 52 -1.42 -13.90 1.55
N GLU A 53 -1.29 -15.08 2.19
CA GLU A 53 -0.67 -16.25 1.56
C GLU A 53 -1.45 -16.72 0.32
N GLU A 54 -2.76 -16.50 0.29
CA GLU A 54 -3.60 -16.81 -0.88
C GLU A 54 -3.08 -16.12 -2.15
N PHE A 55 -2.61 -14.87 -2.02
CA PHE A 55 -2.14 -14.09 -3.16
C PHE A 55 -0.62 -14.05 -3.31
N PHE A 56 0.13 -14.21 -2.21
CA PHE A 56 1.57 -13.97 -2.17
C PHE A 56 2.42 -15.21 -1.83
N SER A 57 1.84 -16.41 -1.83
CA SER A 57 2.55 -17.68 -1.58
C SER A 57 3.73 -17.96 -2.53
N HIS A 58 3.63 -17.48 -3.78
CA HIS A 58 4.68 -17.64 -4.80
C HIS A 58 5.45 -16.35 -5.11
N THR A 59 5.16 -15.26 -4.41
CA THR A 59 5.85 -13.99 -4.59
C THR A 59 7.14 -13.96 -3.78
N SER A 60 8.24 -13.55 -4.41
CA SER A 60 9.55 -13.49 -3.78
C SER A 60 9.58 -12.49 -2.61
N ASP A 61 10.44 -12.79 -1.62
CA ASP A 61 10.66 -11.88 -0.49
C ASP A 61 11.20 -10.52 -0.93
N LEU A 62 11.98 -10.48 -2.03
CA LEU A 62 12.46 -9.23 -2.61
C LEU A 62 11.32 -8.33 -3.12
N ALA A 63 10.28 -8.91 -3.71
CA ALA A 63 9.12 -8.13 -4.17
C ALA A 63 8.27 -7.63 -2.99
N LYS A 64 8.16 -8.43 -1.92
CA LYS A 64 7.51 -8.01 -0.66
C LYS A 64 8.29 -6.88 0.01
N ASP A 65 9.61 -7.00 0.14
CA ASP A 65 10.49 -5.95 0.67
C ASP A 65 10.43 -4.67 -0.17
N PHE A 66 10.40 -4.79 -1.50
CA PHE A 66 10.22 -3.63 -2.39
C PHE A 66 8.92 -2.87 -2.09
N ILE A 67 7.78 -3.55 -1.94
CA ILE A 67 6.50 -2.92 -1.58
C ILE A 67 6.59 -2.29 -0.17
N GLN A 68 7.18 -3.00 0.80
CA GLN A 68 7.33 -2.49 2.17
C GLN A 68 8.11 -1.18 2.23
N ARG A 69 9.15 -1.04 1.42
CA ARG A 69 9.96 0.19 1.33
C ARG A 69 9.25 1.36 0.65
N LEU A 70 8.15 1.12 -0.05
CA LEU A 70 7.35 2.16 -0.69
C LEU A 70 6.19 2.66 0.19
N PHE A 71 5.76 1.84 1.15
CA PHE A 71 4.71 2.22 2.10
C PHE A 71 5.27 2.85 3.39
N ILE A 72 5.95 3.99 3.24
CA ILE A 72 6.50 4.78 4.35
C ILE A 72 5.58 5.97 4.65
N LYS A 73 5.14 6.08 5.92
CA LYS A 73 4.13 7.07 6.34
C LYS A 73 4.67 8.52 6.43
N ASN A 74 5.95 8.66 6.78
CA ASN A 74 6.70 9.93 6.83
C ASN A 74 8.06 9.73 6.13
N PRO A 75 8.08 9.80 4.79
CA PRO A 75 9.29 9.59 3.99
C PRO A 75 10.31 10.73 4.12
#